data_AF-A0A0G1A5U4-F1
#
_entry.id   AF-A0A0G1A5U4-F1
#
_cell.length_a   1.000
_cell.length_b   1.000
_cell.length_c   1.000
_cell.angle_alpha   90.00
_cell.angle_beta   90.00
_cell.angle_gamma   90.00
#
_symmetry.space_group_name_H-M   'P 1'
#
loop_
_entity.id
_entity.type
_entity.pdbx_description
1 polymer ?
#
loop_
_entity_poly.entity_id
_entity_poly.type
_entity_poly.pdbx_seq_one_letter_code
_entity_poly.pdbx_strand_id
1 'polypeptide(L)'
;MTTQTKTPSLEEFLSVTAGSKEMGLIIAKNASESEGFVRSLDGMGFERSEKISDLSKLQKSYLVIHEDTAKDAYDFAVQYPSGQVEIFDKEQMQSQSFSPDYGNLNLVLLVVKDDLNKLQTKGFDLLSAVGPAFQS
;
A
#
# COMPACT_ATOMS: atom_id res chain seq x y z
N MET A 1 -5.50 34.68 -10.89
CA MET A 1 -5.74 33.99 -9.60
C MET A 1 -4.94 32.71 -9.62
N THR A 2 -3.77 32.71 -9.00
CA THR A 2 -2.95 31.50 -8.83
C THR A 2 -3.56 30.72 -7.66
N THR A 3 -4.27 29.64 -7.96
CA THR A 3 -4.67 28.68 -6.94
C THR A 3 -3.40 28.06 -6.36
N GLN A 4 -3.01 28.48 -5.16
CA GLN A 4 -2.02 27.74 -4.38
C GLN A 4 -2.65 26.38 -4.06
N THR A 5 -2.23 25.34 -4.77
CA THR A 5 -2.57 23.95 -4.44
C THR A 5 -1.89 23.61 -3.12
N LYS A 6 -2.67 23.63 -2.03
CA LYS A 6 -2.26 23.10 -0.73
C LYS A 6 -1.90 21.63 -0.94
N THR A 7 -0.66 21.24 -0.62
CA THR A 7 -0.28 19.82 -0.58
C THR A 7 -1.18 19.15 0.45
N PRO A 8 -1.93 18.09 0.07
CA PRO A 8 -2.74 17.36 1.04
C PRO A 8 -1.83 16.82 2.15
N SER A 9 -2.35 16.76 3.36
CA SER A 9 -1.72 16.06 4.48
C SER A 9 -1.86 14.55 4.31
N LEU A 10 -1.04 13.79 5.03
CA LEU A 10 -1.16 12.34 5.07
C LEU A 10 -2.56 11.89 5.55
N GLU A 11 -3.13 12.57 6.54
CA GLU A 11 -4.47 12.26 7.06
C GLU A 11 -5.57 12.48 6.02
N GLU A 12 -5.49 13.59 5.28
CA GLU A 12 -6.40 13.87 4.15
C GLU A 12 -6.27 12.78 3.08
N PHE A 13 -5.05 12.35 2.76
CA PHE A 13 -4.81 11.24 1.83
C PHE A 13 -5.42 9.91 2.32
N LEU A 14 -5.14 9.51 3.57
CA LEU A 14 -5.64 8.25 4.13
C LEU A 14 -7.17 8.22 4.23
N SER A 15 -7.80 9.39 4.38
CA SER A 15 -9.26 9.52 4.38
C SER A 15 -9.86 9.26 2.99
N VAL A 16 -9.13 9.54 1.91
CA VAL A 16 -9.55 9.25 0.53
C VAL A 16 -9.38 7.77 0.18
N THR A 17 -8.37 7.10 0.75
CA THR A 17 -8.11 5.67 0.48
C THR A 17 -9.01 4.75 1.31
N ALA A 18 -9.56 5.24 2.43
CA ALA A 18 -10.51 4.49 3.24
C ALA A 18 -11.75 4.11 2.42
N GLY A 19 -12.16 2.85 2.45
CA GLY A 19 -13.34 2.43 1.70
C GLY A 19 -13.07 2.13 0.21
N SER A 20 -11.85 2.36 -0.28
CA SER A 20 -11.56 2.34 -1.71
C SER A 20 -11.35 0.92 -2.25
N LYS A 21 -11.73 0.74 -3.53
CA LYS A 21 -11.40 -0.45 -4.33
C LYS A 21 -9.96 -0.44 -4.83
N GLU A 22 -9.22 0.63 -4.57
CA GLU A 22 -7.82 0.79 -4.91
C GLU A 22 -7.00 0.99 -3.64
N MET A 23 -5.78 0.47 -3.63
CA MET A 23 -4.85 0.68 -2.53
C MET A 23 -4.22 2.07 -2.61
N GLY A 24 -3.93 2.65 -1.44
CA GLY A 24 -3.10 3.84 -1.35
C GLY A 24 -1.62 3.49 -1.51
N LEU A 25 -0.83 4.37 -2.11
CA LEU A 25 0.63 4.27 -2.13
C LEU A 25 1.27 5.49 -1.49
N ILE A 26 2.12 5.28 -0.50
CA ILE A 26 2.97 6.31 0.11
C ILE A 26 4.40 6.12 -0.42
N ILE A 27 4.98 7.20 -0.93
CA ILE A 27 6.33 7.21 -1.50
C ILE A 27 7.22 8.10 -0.62
N ALA A 28 8.07 7.47 0.18
CA ALA A 28 9.09 8.15 0.97
C ALA A 28 10.31 8.50 0.12
N LYS A 29 10.87 9.69 0.26
CA LYS A 29 12.12 10.12 -0.39
C LYS A 29 13.31 9.25 0.02
N ASN A 30 13.34 8.80 1.28
CA ASN A 30 14.44 8.04 1.86
C ASN A 30 13.97 7.25 3.09
N ALA A 31 14.87 6.48 3.69
CA ALA A 31 14.59 5.66 4.87
C ALA A 31 14.12 6.47 6.08
N SER A 32 14.71 7.66 6.33
CA SER A 32 14.31 8.50 7.47
C SER A 32 12.88 9.02 7.33
N GLU A 33 12.45 9.38 6.12
CA GLU A 33 11.06 9.78 5.87
C GLU A 33 10.12 8.58 5.93
N SER A 34 10.55 7.41 5.47
CA SER A 34 9.80 6.15 5.61
C SER A 34 9.51 5.84 7.08
N GLU A 35 10.51 5.96 7.98
CA GLU A 35 10.30 5.83 9.41
C GLU A 35 9.33 6.88 9.98
N GLY A 36 9.36 8.10 9.45
CA GLY A 36 8.39 9.15 9.80
C GLY A 36 6.96 8.77 9.43
N PHE A 37 6.77 8.19 8.25
CA PHE A 37 5.46 7.68 7.81
C PHE A 37 4.99 6.50 8.63
N VAL A 38 5.87 5.55 8.94
CA VAL A 38 5.58 4.43 9.84
C VAL A 38 5.03 4.93 11.17
N ARG A 39 5.73 5.86 11.85
CA ARG A 39 5.27 6.42 13.14
C ARG A 39 3.93 7.14 13.02
N SER A 40 3.71 7.81 11.89
CA SER A 40 2.45 8.53 11.63
C SER A 40 1.29 7.57 11.41
N LEU A 41 1.49 6.52 10.62
CA LEU A 41 0.51 5.45 10.37
C LEU A 41 0.15 4.73 11.67
N ASP A 42 1.16 4.32 12.44
CA ASP A 42 0.97 3.68 13.75
C ASP A 42 0.16 4.60 14.69
N GLY A 43 0.49 5.89 14.73
CA GLY A 43 -0.23 6.90 15.51
C GLY A 43 -1.69 7.12 15.08
N MET A 44 -2.02 6.80 13.82
CA MET A 44 -3.37 6.86 13.26
C MET A 44 -4.14 5.52 13.38
N GLY A 45 -3.53 4.53 14.04
CA GLY A 45 -4.10 3.21 14.28
C GLY A 45 -4.06 2.28 13.06
N PHE A 46 -3.13 2.51 12.14
CA PHE A 46 -2.79 1.50 11.14
C PHE A 46 -1.84 0.48 11.74
N GLU A 47 -2.00 -0.77 11.33
CA GLU A 47 -1.17 -1.88 11.77
C GLU A 47 -0.27 -2.36 10.63
N ARG A 48 1.01 -2.55 10.94
CA ARG A 48 1.99 -3.07 9.98
C ARG A 48 1.71 -4.53 9.66
N SER A 49 1.57 -4.84 8.38
CA SER A 49 1.62 -6.19 7.85
C SER A 49 3.07 -6.53 7.49
N GLU A 50 3.57 -7.68 7.97
CA GLU A 50 4.88 -8.21 7.55
C GLU A 50 4.78 -9.01 6.24
N LYS A 51 3.58 -9.51 5.91
CA LYS A 51 3.30 -10.28 4.72
C LYS A 51 2.08 -9.76 4.00
N ILE A 52 2.02 -10.02 2.69
CA ILE A 52 0.86 -9.65 1.88
C ILE A 52 -0.44 -10.31 2.36
N SER A 53 -0.34 -11.51 2.94
CA SER A 53 -1.46 -12.26 3.49
C SER A 53 -2.06 -11.67 4.76
N ASP A 54 -1.35 -10.76 5.42
CA ASP A 54 -1.83 -10.11 6.64
C ASP A 54 -2.66 -8.85 6.34
N LEU A 55 -2.49 -8.24 5.16
CA LEU A 55 -3.19 -7.02 4.76
C LEU A 55 -4.71 -7.15 4.85
N SER A 56 -5.26 -8.31 4.50
CA SER A 56 -6.71 -8.55 4.50
C SER A 56 -7.30 -8.90 5.86
N LYS A 57 -6.45 -9.15 6.87
CA LYS A 57 -6.89 -9.52 8.22
C LYS A 57 -7.17 -8.31 9.10
N LEU A 58 -6.73 -7.13 8.67
CA LEU A 58 -6.69 -5.90 9.45
C LEU A 58 -7.50 -4.81 8.74
N GLN A 59 -8.29 -4.05 9.51
CA GLN A 59 -9.13 -2.98 8.95
C GLN A 59 -8.31 -1.81 8.41
N LYS A 60 -7.23 -1.44 9.12
CA LYS A 60 -6.28 -0.43 8.70
C LYS A 60 -4.91 -1.06 8.68
N SER A 61 -4.36 -1.27 7.50
CA SER A 61 -3.04 -1.91 7.41
C SER A 61 -2.15 -1.27 6.39
N TYR A 62 -0.86 -1.34 6.66
CA TYR A 62 0.16 -0.98 5.69
C TYR A 62 1.21 -2.08 5.54
N LEU A 63 1.75 -2.19 4.33
CA LEU A 63 2.91 -3.03 4.03
C LEU A 63 4.05 -2.14 3.54
N VAL A 64 5.23 -2.32 4.14
CA VAL A 64 6.45 -1.70 3.62
C VAL A 64 7.00 -2.57 2.50
N ILE A 65 7.11 -2.00 1.30
CA ILE A 65 7.58 -2.72 0.13
C ILE A 65 9.10 -2.66 0.07
N HIS A 66 9.68 -3.85 0.03
CA HIS A 66 11.07 -4.11 -0.31
C HIS A 66 11.14 -4.99 -1.57
N GLU A 67 12.36 -5.22 -2.07
CA GLU A 67 12.59 -6.00 -3.29
C GLU A 67 12.02 -7.43 -3.23
N ASP A 68 12.09 -8.07 -2.06
CA ASP A 68 11.60 -9.42 -1.81
C ASP A 68 10.07 -9.51 -1.74
N THR A 69 9.39 -8.45 -1.28
CA THR A 69 7.93 -8.38 -1.20
C THR A 69 7.27 -7.79 -2.45
N ALA A 70 8.05 -7.21 -3.37
CA ALA A 70 7.53 -6.37 -4.45
C ALA A 70 6.62 -7.11 -5.43
N LYS A 71 6.97 -8.35 -5.82
CA LYS A 71 6.12 -9.15 -6.70
C LYS A 71 4.78 -9.44 -6.04
N ASP A 72 4.81 -9.91 -4.79
CA ASP A 72 3.61 -10.28 -4.05
C ASP A 72 2.71 -9.05 -3.80
N ALA A 73 3.31 -7.88 -3.52
CA ALA A 73 2.61 -6.60 -3.42
C ALA A 73 2.00 -6.13 -4.75
N TYR A 74 2.74 -6.26 -5.86
CA TYR A 74 2.25 -5.92 -7.19
C TYR A 74 1.06 -6.80 -7.60
N ASP A 75 1.19 -8.12 -7.47
CA ASP A 75 0.13 -9.06 -7.82
C ASP A 75 -1.13 -8.83 -6.98
N PHE A 76 -0.97 -8.51 -5.70
CA PHE A 76 -2.08 -8.13 -4.83
C PHE A 76 -2.74 -6.84 -5.29
N ALA A 77 -1.96 -5.79 -5.56
CA ALA A 77 -2.49 -4.49 -6.00
C ALA A 77 -3.27 -4.62 -7.33
N VAL A 78 -2.77 -5.41 -8.29
CA VAL A 78 -3.46 -5.69 -9.56
C VAL A 78 -4.78 -6.44 -9.36
N GLN A 79 -4.80 -7.42 -8.44
CA GLN A 79 -6.01 -8.20 -8.19
C GLN A 79 -7.03 -7.47 -7.30
N TYR A 80 -6.57 -6.60 -6.41
CA TYR A 80 -7.40 -5.99 -5.36
C TYR A 80 -8.70 -5.36 -5.91
N PRO A 81 -8.70 -4.54 -6.98
CA PRO A 81 -9.92 -3.94 -7.52
C PRO A 81 -10.97 -4.94 -8.04
N SER A 82 -10.59 -6.19 -8.31
CA SER A 82 -11.50 -7.22 -8.82
C SER A 82 -12.48 -7.74 -7.78
N GLY A 83 -12.23 -7.52 -6.48
CA GLY A 83 -13.05 -8.08 -5.38
C GLY A 83 -12.70 -9.51 -5.01
N GLN A 84 -11.72 -10.11 -5.66
CA GLN A 84 -11.18 -11.42 -5.30
C GLN A 84 -9.67 -11.40 -5.48
N VAL A 85 -8.95 -11.68 -4.41
CA VAL A 85 -7.50 -11.75 -4.41
C VAL A 85 -7.07 -13.16 -4.05
N GLU A 86 -6.25 -13.76 -4.90
CA GLU A 86 -5.57 -15.02 -4.62
C GLU A 86 -4.10 -14.75 -4.29
N ILE A 87 -3.68 -15.28 -3.14
CA ILE A 87 -2.31 -15.21 -2.66
C ILE A 87 -1.81 -16.61 -2.34
N PHE A 88 -0.56 -16.89 -2.67
CA PHE A 88 0.08 -18.14 -2.29
C PHE A 88 0.81 -17.97 -0.95
N ASP A 89 0.28 -18.60 0.10
CA ASP A 89 0.93 -18.64 1.40
C ASP A 89 2.09 -19.66 1.35
N LYS A 90 3.31 -19.14 1.27
CA LYS A 90 4.54 -19.94 1.19
C LYS A 90 4.82 -20.74 2.47
N GLU A 91 4.30 -20.32 3.62
CA GLU A 91 4.49 -21.05 4.88
C GLU A 91 3.53 -22.22 5.00
N GLN A 92 2.28 -22.03 4.59
CA GLN A 92 1.28 -23.09 4.59
C GLN A 92 1.30 -23.94 3.32
N MET A 93 2.06 -23.52 2.30
CA MET A 93 2.14 -24.15 0.99
C MET A 93 0.76 -24.29 0.33
N GLN A 94 -0.09 -23.26 0.49
CA GLN A 94 -1.49 -23.26 0.04
C GLN A 94 -1.88 -21.92 -0.57
N SER A 95 -2.73 -21.96 -1.60
CA SER A 95 -3.45 -20.77 -2.08
C SER A 95 -4.52 -20.37 -1.06
N GLN A 96 -4.55 -19.10 -0.71
CA GLN A 96 -5.64 -18.47 0.02
C GLN A 96 -6.33 -17.48 -0.92
N SER A 97 -7.65 -17.55 -0.99
CA SER A 97 -8.45 -16.55 -1.68
C SER A 97 -9.25 -15.77 -0.64
N PHE A 98 -9.30 -14.45 -0.81
CA PHE A 98 -10.16 -13.61 0.01
C PHE A 98 -10.85 -12.55 -0.84
N SER A 99 -12.01 -12.11 -0.35
CA SER A 99 -12.76 -11.00 -0.92
C SER A 99 -12.66 -9.80 0.03
N PRO A 100 -12.07 -8.68 -0.39
CA PRO A 100 -11.97 -7.49 0.46
C PRO A 100 -13.36 -6.93 0.82
N ASP A 101 -13.61 -6.68 2.10
CA ASP A 101 -14.74 -5.86 2.54
C ASP A 101 -14.36 -4.38 2.47
N TYR A 102 -14.43 -3.81 1.26
CA TYR A 102 -13.93 -2.46 1.01
C TYR A 102 -14.45 -1.42 2.00
N GLY A 103 -15.72 -1.50 2.41
CA GLY A 103 -16.34 -0.52 3.30
C GLY A 103 -15.67 -0.41 4.68
N ASN A 104 -14.90 -1.43 5.09
CA ASN A 104 -14.23 -1.51 6.37
C ASN A 104 -12.71 -1.60 6.26
N LEU A 105 -12.14 -1.49 5.05
CA LEU A 105 -10.71 -1.61 4.80
C LEU A 105 -10.09 -0.27 4.39
N ASN A 106 -8.87 -0.05 4.87
CA ASN A 106 -7.95 0.98 4.40
C ASN A 106 -6.55 0.37 4.30
N LEU A 107 -6.17 0.03 3.07
CA LEU A 107 -4.91 -0.65 2.78
C LEU A 107 -3.95 0.28 2.07
N VAL A 108 -2.73 0.36 2.59
CA VAL A 108 -1.72 1.27 2.10
C VAL A 108 -0.40 0.54 1.87
N LEU A 109 0.25 0.85 0.77
CA LEU A 109 1.61 0.40 0.47
C LEU A 109 2.57 1.55 0.78
N LEU A 110 3.68 1.28 1.44
CA LEU A 110 4.74 2.26 1.71
C LEU A 110 6.02 1.82 1.01
N VAL A 111 6.63 2.69 0.22
CA VAL A 111 7.86 2.38 -0.52
C VAL A 111 8.82 3.56 -0.48
N VAL A 112 10.12 3.27 -0.42
CA VAL A 112 11.14 4.31 -0.63
C VAL A 112 11.31 4.56 -2.13
N LYS A 113 11.45 5.82 -2.54
CA LYS A 113 11.52 6.25 -3.94
C LYS A 113 12.59 5.50 -4.74
N ASP A 114 13.76 5.28 -4.15
CA ASP A 114 14.84 4.53 -4.78
C ASP A 114 14.44 3.07 -5.05
N ASP A 115 13.70 2.45 -4.14
CA ASP A 115 13.21 1.09 -4.32
C ASP A 115 12.09 1.05 -5.35
N LEU A 116 11.14 2.00 -5.32
CA LEU A 116 10.11 2.14 -6.36
C LEU A 116 10.72 2.22 -7.77
N ASN A 117 11.77 3.02 -7.94
CA ASN A 117 12.48 3.12 -9.23
C ASN A 117 13.09 1.79 -9.65
N LYS A 118 13.75 1.06 -8.72
CA LYS A 118 14.30 -0.27 -9.01
C LYS A 118 13.20 -1.26 -9.41
N LEU A 119 12.06 -1.22 -8.74
CA LEU A 119 10.92 -2.09 -9.04
C LEU A 119 10.36 -1.82 -10.43
N GLN A 120 10.23 -0.55 -10.83
CA GLN A 120 9.81 -0.18 -12.18
C GLN A 120 10.79 -0.71 -13.24
N THR A 121 12.10 -0.63 -13.01
CA THR A 121 13.09 -1.20 -13.96
C THR A 121 13.01 -2.72 -14.09
N LYS A 122 12.42 -3.41 -13.11
CA LYS A 122 12.18 -4.86 -13.12
C LYS A 122 10.82 -5.23 -13.72
N GLY A 123 10.03 -4.24 -14.15
CA GLY A 123 8.71 -4.42 -14.75
C GLY A 123 7.55 -4.40 -13.74
N PHE A 124 7.80 -4.12 -12.46
CA PHE A 124 6.75 -3.97 -11.46
C PHE A 124 6.29 -2.51 -11.39
N ASP A 125 5.32 -2.15 -12.23
CA ASP A 125 4.77 -0.80 -12.24
C ASP A 125 3.69 -0.62 -11.16
N LEU A 126 4.13 -0.43 -9.91
CA LEU A 126 3.25 -0.18 -8.77
C LEU A 126 2.40 1.07 -8.94
N LEU A 127 2.89 2.11 -9.61
CA LEU A 127 2.13 3.36 -9.81
C LEU A 127 0.88 3.13 -10.65
N SER A 128 0.93 2.22 -11.63
CA SER A 128 -0.21 1.86 -12.45
C SER A 128 -1.11 0.79 -11.82
N ALA A 129 -0.65 0.10 -10.78
CA ALA A 129 -1.38 -0.96 -10.10
C ALA A 129 -2.16 -0.48 -8.86
N VAL A 130 -1.84 0.70 -8.35
CA VAL A 130 -2.47 1.33 -7.17
C VAL A 130 -3.34 2.51 -7.59
N GLY A 131 -4.13 3.03 -6.65
CA GLY A 131 -4.95 4.21 -6.86
C GLY A 131 -4.20 5.49 -6.48
N PRO A 132 -4.68 6.25 -5.48
CA PRO A 132 -4.01 7.47 -5.03
C PRO A 132 -2.58 7.23 -4.53
N ALA A 133 -1.66 8.10 -4.97
CA ALA A 133 -0.29 8.14 -4.46
C ALA A 133 -0.05 9.42 -3.66
N PHE A 134 0.63 9.28 -2.52
CA PHE A 134 1.09 10.36 -1.66
C PHE A 134 2.60 10.44 -1.63
N GLN A 135 3.14 11.64 -1.85
CA GLN A 135 4.54 11.94 -1.73
C GLN A 135 4.70 13.29 -1.02
N SER A 136 5.61 13.33 -0.04
CA SER A 136 6.09 14.54 0.62
C SER A 136 7.36 15.01 -0.06
#